data_AF-A0A0P9DE77-F1
#
_entry.id   AF-A0A0P9DE77-F1
#
_cell.length_a   1.000
_cell.length_b   1.000
_cell.length_c   1.000
_cell.angle_alpha   90.00
_cell.angle_beta   90.00
_cell.angle_gamma   90.00
#
_symmetry.space_group_name_H-M   'P 1'
#
loop_
_entity.id
_entity.type
_entity.pdbx_description
1 polymer ?
#
loop_
_entity_poly.entity_id
_entity_poly.type
_entity_poly.pdbx_seq_one_letter_code
_entity_poly.pdbx_strand_id
1 'polypeptide(L)'
;MSEAELEKEIIDGIPQDFVDFLKEIGQGTLADDFFQFFGCLVQADEFYDELIREEDHEELKDVLLFGRICTGDAVGFLTTDDWSIVEIWHDDDLTLHPVEEATFEEYINHLFSPEGE
;
A
#
# COMPACT_ATOMS: atom_id res chain seq x y z
N MET A 1 21.74 -6.73 3.40
CA MET A 1 21.16 -5.65 4.22
C MET A 1 20.79 -6.27 5.55
N SER A 2 21.15 -5.63 6.67
CA SER A 2 21.05 -6.24 8.00
C SER A 2 19.67 -6.01 8.61
N GLU A 3 19.15 -7.03 9.29
CA GLU A 3 17.88 -7.13 10.04
C GLU A 3 17.51 -5.87 10.87
N ALA A 4 18.50 -5.07 11.26
CA ALA A 4 18.38 -3.90 12.13
C ALA A 4 17.86 -2.60 11.48
N GLU A 5 17.74 -2.51 10.15
CA GLU A 5 17.12 -1.33 9.49
C GLU A 5 15.61 -1.50 9.30
N LEU A 6 15.11 -2.74 9.27
CA LEU A 6 13.69 -3.04 9.15
C LEU A 6 12.91 -2.76 10.46
N GLU A 7 13.58 -2.84 11.61
CA GLU A 7 12.97 -2.66 12.93
C GLU A 7 12.69 -1.19 13.32
N LYS A 8 13.24 -0.21 12.60
CA LYS A 8 13.10 1.21 12.96
C LYS A 8 11.83 1.89 12.47
N GLU A 9 11.10 1.25 11.57
CA GLU A 9 9.79 1.72 11.09
C GLU A 9 8.71 0.68 11.40
N ILE A 10 8.77 0.05 12.57
CA ILE A 10 7.57 -0.57 13.14
C ILE A 10 6.69 0.58 13.60
N ILE A 11 5.91 1.10 12.66
CA ILE A 11 4.85 2.05 12.91
C ILE A 11 3.87 1.35 13.85
N ASP A 12 3.55 2.00 14.97
CA ASP A 12 2.75 1.41 16.05
C ASP A 12 1.41 0.91 15.49
N GLY A 13 1.19 -0.40 15.55
CA GLY A 13 -0.04 -1.03 15.05
C GLY A 13 0.00 -1.63 13.65
N ILE A 14 1.13 -1.61 12.93
CA ILE A 14 1.24 -2.19 11.58
C ILE A 14 0.74 -3.65 11.53
N PRO A 15 -0.05 -4.04 10.49
CA PRO A 15 -0.53 -5.40 10.33
C PRO A 15 0.61 -6.42 10.34
N GLN A 16 0.55 -7.40 11.23
CA GLN A 16 1.61 -8.40 11.38
C GLN A 16 1.77 -9.25 10.12
N ASP A 17 0.68 -9.57 9.43
CA ASP A 17 0.71 -10.35 8.19
C ASP A 17 1.52 -9.64 7.08
N PHE A 18 1.47 -8.31 7.03
CA PHE A 18 2.30 -7.53 6.11
C PHE A 18 3.79 -7.57 6.51
N VAL A 19 4.09 -7.48 7.80
CA VAL A 19 5.48 -7.58 8.30
C VAL A 19 6.06 -8.96 8.01
N ASP A 20 5.27 -10.02 8.17
CA ASP A 20 5.69 -11.38 7.85
C ASP A 20 5.89 -11.57 6.34
N PHE A 21 5.03 -10.97 5.50
CA PHE A 21 5.24 -10.91 4.05
C PHE A 21 6.55 -10.21 3.67
N LEU A 22 6.85 -9.05 4.26
CA LEU A 22 8.10 -8.33 4.01
C LEU A 22 9.34 -9.13 4.44
N LYS A 23 9.24 -9.95 5.50
CA LYS A 23 10.34 -10.83 5.94
C LYS A 23 10.52 -12.03 5.02
N GLU A 24 9.44 -12.59 4.50
CA GLU A 24 9.48 -13.81 3.68
C GLU A 24 9.74 -13.52 2.20
N ILE A 25 9.02 -12.57 1.62
CA ILE A 25 9.04 -12.23 0.19
C ILE A 25 9.88 -10.97 -0.07
N GLY A 26 9.78 -9.96 0.80
CA GLY A 26 10.46 -8.68 0.64
C GLY A 26 9.81 -7.77 -0.39
N GLN A 27 10.62 -7.22 -1.31
CA GLN A 27 10.18 -6.29 -2.36
C GLN A 27 10.35 -6.89 -3.76
N GLY A 28 9.48 -6.53 -4.69
CA GLY A 28 9.57 -6.99 -6.08
C GLY A 28 8.29 -6.76 -6.87
N THR A 29 8.33 -7.15 -8.15
CA THR A 29 7.14 -7.19 -9.01
C THR A 29 6.57 -8.60 -9.10
N LEU A 30 5.24 -8.67 -9.13
CA LEU A 30 4.44 -9.90 -9.19
C LEU A 30 3.48 -9.84 -10.38
N ALA A 31 3.15 -11.02 -10.92
CA ALA A 31 2.28 -11.25 -12.08
C ALA A 31 2.65 -10.40 -13.32
N ASP A 32 3.79 -10.68 -13.96
CA ASP A 32 4.25 -9.99 -15.19
C ASP A 32 4.25 -8.44 -15.07
N ASP A 33 4.79 -7.93 -13.95
CA ASP A 33 4.84 -6.50 -13.61
C ASP A 33 3.46 -5.86 -13.35
N PHE A 34 2.41 -6.65 -13.11
CA PHE A 34 1.08 -6.15 -12.74
C PHE A 34 1.06 -5.41 -11.40
N PHE A 35 1.76 -5.94 -10.39
CA PHE A 35 1.84 -5.31 -9.08
C PHE A 35 3.28 -5.19 -8.62
N GLN A 36 3.64 -4.04 -8.05
CA GLN A 36 4.95 -3.78 -7.48
C GLN A 36 4.84 -3.55 -5.97
N PHE A 37 5.50 -4.39 -5.19
CA PHE A 37 5.67 -4.22 -3.75
C PHE A 37 6.86 -3.33 -3.44
N PHE A 38 6.66 -2.40 -2.52
CA PHE A 38 7.72 -1.56 -1.99
C PHE A 38 8.44 -2.27 -0.83
N GLY A 39 9.75 -2.07 -0.73
CA GLY A 39 10.55 -2.61 0.38
C GLY A 39 10.41 -1.84 1.69
N CYS A 40 9.64 -0.76 1.67
CA CYS A 40 9.31 0.08 2.81
C CYS A 40 7.92 0.68 2.56
N LEU A 41 7.27 1.11 3.63
CA LEU A 41 6.05 1.90 3.51
C LEU A 41 6.41 3.31 3.06
N VAL A 42 5.70 3.82 2.05
CA VAL A 42 5.90 5.17 1.51
C VAL A 42 4.66 5.98 1.81
N GLN A 43 4.79 7.18 2.38
CA GLN A 43 3.63 8.05 2.59
C GLN A 43 3.01 8.45 1.25
N ALA A 44 1.69 8.38 1.14
CA ALA A 44 1.02 8.70 -0.10
C ALA A 44 1.19 10.18 -0.48
N ASP A 45 1.27 11.08 0.49
CA ASP A 45 1.55 12.49 0.22
C ASP A 45 2.95 12.70 -0.38
N GLU A 46 3.98 12.03 0.13
CA GLU A 46 5.33 12.07 -0.46
C GLU A 46 5.34 11.46 -1.87
N PHE A 47 4.60 10.37 -2.09
CA PHE A 47 4.53 9.69 -3.39
C PHE A 47 3.85 10.56 -4.46
N TYR A 48 2.81 11.30 -4.07
CA TYR A 48 2.03 12.16 -4.95
C TYR A 48 2.33 13.65 -4.77
N ASP A 49 3.43 14.04 -4.12
CA ASP A 49 3.77 15.43 -3.77
C ASP A 49 3.71 16.39 -4.98
N GLU A 50 4.13 15.92 -6.15
CA GLU A 50 4.07 16.71 -7.39
C GLU A 50 2.65 16.91 -7.96
N LEU A 51 1.70 16.07 -7.55
CA LEU A 51 0.31 16.06 -8.02
C LEU A 51 -0.66 16.68 -7.01
N ILE A 52 -0.34 16.64 -5.72
CA ILE A 52 -1.18 17.17 -4.64
C ILE A 52 -1.03 18.70 -4.58
N ARG A 53 -2.14 19.41 -4.50
CA ARG A 53 -2.15 20.78 -3.98
C ARG A 53 -2.30 20.68 -2.46
N GLU A 54 -1.45 21.37 -1.70
CA GLU A 54 -1.33 21.26 -0.22
C GLU A 54 -2.65 21.33 0.57
N GLU A 55 -3.74 21.79 -0.05
CA GLU A 55 -5.05 22.04 0.56
C GLU A 55 -6.13 20.99 0.18
N ASP A 56 -5.91 20.17 -0.86
CA ASP A 56 -6.98 19.31 -1.43
C ASP A 56 -6.97 17.85 -0.91
N HIS A 57 -5.83 17.35 -0.42
CA HIS A 57 -5.68 15.92 -0.07
C HIS A 57 -4.92 15.67 1.25
N GLU A 58 -5.39 16.26 2.35
CA GLU A 58 -4.79 16.02 3.68
C GLU A 58 -4.86 14.55 4.12
N GLU A 59 -5.88 13.80 3.66
CA GLU A 59 -6.07 12.38 3.97
C GLU A 59 -4.96 11.47 3.45
N LEU A 60 -4.21 11.89 2.42
CA LEU A 60 -3.08 11.13 1.89
C LEU A 60 -1.90 11.04 2.88
N LYS A 61 -1.81 11.98 3.83
CA LYS A 61 -0.80 11.95 4.90
C LYS A 61 -1.02 10.81 5.88
N ASP A 62 -2.26 10.34 5.97
CA ASP A 62 -2.65 9.23 6.84
C ASP A 62 -2.51 7.86 6.14
N VAL A 63 -2.14 7.85 4.85
CA VAL A 63 -2.02 6.63 4.04
C VAL A 63 -0.56 6.25 3.80
N LEU A 64 -0.26 4.99 4.05
CA LEU A 64 1.05 4.38 3.84
C LEU A 64 0.99 3.32 2.76
N LEU A 65 1.58 3.65 1.62
CA LEU A 65 1.64 2.80 0.44
C LEU A 65 2.62 1.65 0.64
N PHE A 66 2.16 0.44 0.38
CA PHE A 66 3.01 -0.76 0.36
C PHE A 66 3.24 -1.28 -1.06
N GLY A 67 2.50 -0.78 -2.04
CA GLY A 67 2.71 -1.15 -3.43
C GLY A 67 1.92 -0.30 -4.41
N ARG A 68 2.06 -0.65 -5.67
CA ARG A 68 1.31 -0.03 -6.77
C ARG A 68 0.94 -1.04 -7.84
N ILE A 69 -0.18 -0.79 -8.49
CA ILE A 69 -0.68 -1.49 -9.66
C ILE A 69 -0.05 -0.85 -10.90
N CYS A 70 0.24 -1.64 -11.94
CA CYS A 70 0.93 -1.17 -13.14
C CYS A 70 0.15 -0.12 -13.94
N THR A 71 -1.15 0.00 -13.69
CA THR A 71 -2.05 1.02 -14.26
C THR A 71 -1.74 2.43 -13.75
N GLY A 72 -0.98 2.57 -12.66
CA GLY A 72 -0.65 3.85 -12.04
C GLY A 72 -1.30 4.07 -10.67
N ASP A 73 -2.19 3.16 -10.28
CA ASP A 73 -2.92 3.22 -9.01
C ASP A 73 -2.03 2.70 -7.88
N ALA A 74 -2.03 3.39 -6.75
CA ALA A 74 -1.25 2.99 -5.57
C ALA A 74 -2.16 2.32 -4.54
N VAL A 75 -1.58 1.44 -3.73
CA VAL A 75 -2.32 0.73 -2.68
C VAL A 75 -1.58 0.87 -1.37
N GLY A 76 -2.32 1.19 -0.32
CA GLY A 76 -1.76 1.46 1.00
C GLY A 76 -2.69 1.11 2.14
N PHE A 77 -2.16 1.30 3.34
CA PHE A 77 -2.91 1.20 4.59
C PHE A 77 -3.29 2.59 5.08
N LEU A 78 -4.55 2.76 5.47
CA LEU A 78 -5.05 3.94 6.15
C LEU A 78 -4.79 3.81 7.65
N THR A 79 -3.82 4.55 8.17
CA THR A 79 -3.36 4.45 9.56
C THR A 79 -4.37 4.99 10.57
N THR A 80 -5.34 5.79 10.13
CA THR A 80 -6.39 6.38 10.97
C THR A 80 -7.61 5.48 11.12
N ASP A 81 -7.72 4.42 10.33
CA ASP A 81 -8.88 3.50 10.29
C ASP A 81 -8.43 2.05 10.45
N ASP A 82 -7.84 1.70 11.60
CA ASP A 82 -7.42 0.32 11.95
C ASP A 82 -6.57 -0.40 10.89
N TRP A 83 -5.79 0.36 10.11
CA TRP A 83 -5.00 -0.17 8.99
C TRP A 83 -5.84 -0.81 7.88
N SER A 84 -7.05 -0.29 7.65
CA SER A 84 -7.87 -0.59 6.47
C SER A 84 -7.06 -0.37 5.19
N ILE A 85 -7.29 -1.22 4.20
CA ILE A 85 -6.61 -1.11 2.90
C ILE A 85 -7.38 -0.15 2.01
N VAL A 86 -6.66 0.75 1.35
CA VAL A 86 -7.22 1.74 0.42
C VAL A 86 -6.42 1.73 -0.87
N GLU A 87 -7.13 1.87 -1.99
CA GLU A 87 -6.56 2.13 -3.30
C GLU A 87 -6.66 3.62 -3.61
N ILE A 88 -5.62 4.16 -4.23
CA ILE A 88 -5.54 5.55 -4.66
C ILE A 88 -5.56 5.56 -6.17
N TRP A 89 -6.68 6.00 -6.72
CA TRP A 89 -6.88 6.00 -8.16
C TRP A 89 -6.36 7.29 -8.76
N HIS A 90 -5.36 7.17 -9.62
CA HIS A 90 -4.71 8.33 -10.22
C HIS A 90 -5.63 9.09 -11.20
N ASP A 91 -6.62 8.40 -11.78
CA ASP A 91 -7.62 8.96 -12.69
C ASP A 91 -8.82 9.63 -11.96
N ASP A 92 -8.99 9.38 -10.66
CA ASP A 92 -10.11 9.89 -9.85
C ASP A 92 -9.64 10.92 -8.80
N ASP A 93 -8.81 11.88 -9.25
CA ASP A 93 -8.32 12.99 -8.41
C ASP A 93 -7.62 12.51 -7.12
N LEU A 94 -6.93 11.36 -7.16
CA LEU A 94 -6.26 10.76 -5.99
C LEU A 94 -7.22 10.43 -4.83
N THR A 95 -8.49 10.16 -5.12
CA THR A 95 -9.49 9.75 -4.13
C THR A 95 -9.12 8.40 -3.50
N LEU A 96 -9.35 8.27 -2.19
CA LEU A 96 -9.19 7.03 -1.46
C LEU A 96 -10.39 6.10 -1.67
N HIS A 97 -10.14 4.93 -2.24
CA HIS A 97 -11.13 3.88 -2.43
C HIS A 97 -10.87 2.75 -1.41
N PRO A 98 -11.64 2.67 -0.32
CA PRO A 98 -11.51 1.56 0.63
C PRO A 98 -11.90 0.25 -0.03
N VAL A 99 -11.13 -0.80 0.25
CA VAL A 99 -11.41 -2.16 -0.20
C VAL A 99 -12.23 -2.93 0.83
N GLU A 100 -12.88 -4.02 0.43
CA GLU A 100 -13.72 -4.81 1.34
C GLU A 100 -12.90 -5.80 2.19
N GLU A 101 -11.67 -6.11 1.77
CA GLU A 101 -10.79 -7.05 2.44
C GLU A 101 -10.28 -6.51 3.78
N ALA A 102 -10.43 -7.32 4.84
CA ALA A 102 -10.08 -6.93 6.19
C ALA A 102 -8.57 -7.06 6.49
N THR A 103 -7.83 -7.81 5.66
CA THR A 103 -6.42 -8.09 5.87
C THR A 103 -5.61 -8.02 4.58
N PHE A 104 -4.31 -7.75 4.71
CA PHE A 104 -3.38 -7.73 3.58
C PHE A 104 -3.34 -9.07 2.84
N GLU A 105 -3.34 -10.18 3.57
CA GLU A 105 -3.34 -11.51 2.98
C GLU A 105 -4.61 -11.74 2.14
N GLU A 106 -5.78 -11.34 2.63
CA GLU A 106 -7.03 -11.43 1.87
C GLU A 106 -6.98 -10.58 0.61
N TYR A 107 -6.49 -9.34 0.69
CA TYR A 107 -6.35 -8.45 -0.45
C TYR A 107 -5.43 -9.03 -1.52
N ILE A 108 -4.24 -9.50 -1.14
CA ILE A 108 -3.30 -10.11 -2.08
C ILE A 108 -3.85 -11.40 -2.68
N ASN A 109 -4.48 -12.25 -1.87
CA ASN A 109 -5.12 -13.45 -2.39
C ASN A 109 -6.26 -13.12 -3.36
N HIS A 110 -7.06 -12.09 -3.10
CA HIS A 110 -8.09 -11.63 -4.03
C HIS A 110 -7.46 -11.13 -5.33
N LEU A 111 -6.48 -10.23 -5.23
CA LEU A 111 -5.83 -9.58 -6.37
C LEU A 111 -5.18 -10.58 -7.33
N PHE A 112 -4.59 -11.65 -6.81
CA PHE A 112 -3.93 -12.69 -7.60
C PHE A 112 -4.77 -13.97 -7.75
N SER A 113 -5.99 -14.02 -7.21
CA SER A 113 -6.86 -15.17 -7.43
C SER A 113 -7.31 -15.19 -8.88
N PRO A 114 -7.30 -16.37 -9.53
CA PRO A 114 -7.70 -16.51 -10.92
C PRO A 114 -9.21 -16.30 -11.18
N GLU A 115 -9.98 -15.83 -10.20
CA GLU A 115 -11.41 -15.57 -10.37
C GLU A 115 -11.64 -14.14 -10.83
N GLY A 116 -11.40 -13.94 -12.12
CA GLY A 116 -11.85 -12.79 -12.91
C GLY A 116 -12.24 -13.28 -14.31
N GLU A 117 -13.24 -14.18 -14.37
CA GLU A 117 -14.04 -14.45 -15.59
C GLU A 117 -15.02 -13.30 -15.86
#